data_AF-A0A1G0L1Y1-F1
#
_entry.id   AF-A0A1G0L1Y1-F1
#
_cell.length_a   1.000
_cell.length_b   1.000
_cell.length_c   1.000
_cell.angle_alpha   90.00
_cell.angle_beta   90.00
_cell.angle_gamma   90.00
#
_symmetry.space_group_name_H-M   'P 1'
#
loop_
_entity.id
_entity.type
_entity.pdbx_description
1 polymer ?
#
loop_
_entity_poly.entity_id
_entity_poly.type
_entity_poly.pdbx_seq_one_letter_code
_entity_poly.pdbx_strand_id
1 'polypeptide(L)'
;MTGVIPREVLRRPKRGFEIPLHSWSNPRFQEFARDVLTERAVREGGCFRWREVERLVEGFEGRVPPASLGVSRYQLNLRFWALLVFQHWTASWLKVRSAPGAVPA
;
A
#
# COMPACT_ATOMS: atom_id res chain seq x y z
N MET A 1 -4.75 -33.57 -10.63
CA MET A 1 -4.62 -32.77 -9.38
C MET A 1 -5.50 -33.29 -8.25
N THR A 2 -6.50 -34.13 -8.50
CA THR A 2 -7.20 -34.90 -7.47
C THR A 2 -6.21 -35.76 -6.69
N GLY A 3 -6.23 -35.68 -5.35
CA GLY A 3 -5.33 -36.42 -4.46
C GLY A 3 -4.15 -35.62 -3.89
N VAL A 4 -3.90 -34.40 -4.37
CA VAL A 4 -2.79 -33.54 -3.87
C VAL A 4 -3.27 -32.45 -2.90
N ILE A 5 -4.51 -31.99 -3.07
CA ILE A 5 -5.14 -30.98 -2.20
C ILE A 5 -6.54 -31.46 -1.75
N PRO A 6 -7.03 -31.01 -0.58
CA PRO A 6 -8.34 -31.40 -0.06
C PRO A 6 -9.48 -31.12 -1.05
N ARG A 7 -10.47 -32.02 -1.08
CA ARG A 7 -11.57 -31.96 -2.05
C ARG A 7 -12.42 -30.69 -1.87
N GLU A 8 -12.53 -30.17 -0.65
CA GLU A 8 -13.23 -28.90 -0.41
C GLU A 8 -12.52 -27.70 -1.07
N VAL A 9 -11.20 -27.71 -1.22
CA VAL A 9 -10.44 -26.62 -1.85
C VAL A 9 -10.70 -26.62 -3.36
N LEU A 10 -10.70 -27.80 -3.99
CA LEU A 10 -10.99 -27.95 -5.43
C LEU A 10 -12.40 -27.49 -5.81
N ARG A 11 -13.36 -27.61 -4.89
CA ARG A 11 -14.77 -27.30 -5.12
C ARG A 11 -15.19 -25.95 -4.56
N ARG A 12 -14.29 -25.23 -3.89
CA ARG A 12 -14.59 -23.94 -3.29
C ARG A 12 -14.85 -22.90 -4.40
N PRO A 13 -16.01 -22.22 -4.40
CA PRO A 13 -16.26 -21.13 -5.35
C PRO A 13 -15.21 -20.03 -5.24
N LYS A 14 -14.87 -19.39 -6.38
CA LYS A 14 -13.99 -18.23 -6.38
C LYS A 14 -14.58 -17.15 -5.49
N ARG A 15 -13.80 -16.70 -4.52
CA ARG A 15 -14.13 -15.57 -3.64
C ARG A 15 -13.17 -14.43 -3.90
N GLY A 16 -13.61 -13.21 -3.65
CA GLY A 16 -12.70 -12.08 -3.56
C GLY A 16 -11.61 -12.37 -2.52
N PHE A 17 -10.36 -12.02 -2.86
CA PHE A 17 -9.26 -12.03 -1.92
C PHE A 17 -9.10 -10.62 -1.39
N GLU A 18 -9.86 -10.28 -0.35
CA GLU A 18 -9.66 -9.00 0.33
C GLU A 18 -8.28 -9.01 0.99
N ILE A 19 -7.56 -7.90 0.88
CA ILE A 19 -6.31 -7.74 1.63
C ILE A 19 -6.71 -7.72 3.11
N PRO A 20 -6.20 -8.63 3.95
CA PRO A 20 -6.62 -8.75 5.34
C PRO A 20 -5.94 -7.67 6.20
N LEU A 21 -6.03 -6.41 5.77
CA LEU A 21 -5.41 -5.28 6.44
C LEU A 21 -5.88 -5.11 7.88
N HIS A 22 -7.11 -5.52 8.20
CA HIS A 22 -7.62 -5.50 9.56
C HIS A 22 -6.79 -6.39 10.51
N SER A 23 -6.29 -7.54 10.04
CA SER A 23 -5.44 -8.43 10.84
C SER A 23 -3.96 -8.06 10.73
N TRP A 24 -3.57 -7.37 9.66
CA TRP A 24 -2.19 -6.92 9.46
C TRP A 24 -1.87 -5.57 10.07
N SER A 25 -2.84 -4.77 10.48
CA SER A 25 -2.66 -3.48 11.16
C SER A 25 -2.12 -3.63 12.60
N ASN A 26 -1.10 -4.45 12.78
CA ASN A 26 -0.29 -4.51 13.98
C ASN A 26 0.72 -3.35 14.00
N PRO A 27 1.32 -3.04 15.16
CA PRO A 27 2.26 -1.93 15.29
C PRO A 27 3.43 -1.98 14.31
N ARG A 28 3.99 -3.17 14.04
CA ARG A 28 5.11 -3.34 13.12
C ARG A 28 4.76 -2.98 11.68
N PHE A 29 3.53 -3.28 11.25
CA PHE A 29 3.06 -2.90 9.92
C PHE A 29 2.83 -1.39 9.82
N GLN A 30 2.34 -0.75 10.89
CA GLN A 30 2.18 0.70 10.94
C GLN A 30 3.54 1.41 10.90
N GLU A 31 4.54 0.90 11.62
CA GLU A 31 5.92 1.38 11.54
C GLU A 31 6.48 1.28 10.11
N PHE A 32 6.37 0.10 9.49
CA PHE A 32 6.77 -0.10 8.09
C PHE A 32 6.08 0.90 7.14
N ALA A 33 4.77 1.12 7.33
CA ALA A 33 4.04 2.06 6.49
C ALA A 33 4.54 3.49 6.65
N ARG A 34 4.92 3.91 7.87
CA ARG A 34 5.50 5.24 8.11
C ARG A 34 6.89 5.40 7.49
N ASP A 35 7.69 4.33 7.47
CA ASP A 35 9.00 4.34 6.83
C ASP A 35 8.91 4.45 5.30
N VAL A 36 7.88 3.86 4.71
CA VAL A 36 7.63 3.93 3.26
C VAL A 36 6.97 5.26 2.88
N LEU A 37 5.93 5.68 3.61
CA LEU A 37 5.09 6.84 3.32
C LEU A 37 5.59 8.09 4.06
N THR A 38 6.85 8.45 3.85
CA THR A 38 7.41 9.70 4.40
C THR A 38 7.06 10.90 3.54
N GLU A 39 6.97 12.10 4.15
CA GLU A 39 6.74 13.35 3.41
C GLU A 39 7.75 13.55 2.29
N ARG A 40 9.03 13.31 2.58
CA ARG A 40 10.10 13.41 1.59
C ARG A 40 9.86 12.45 0.41
N ALA A 41 9.61 11.17 0.69
CA ALA A 41 9.46 10.16 -0.37
C ALA A 41 8.23 10.41 -1.24
N VAL A 42 7.13 10.89 -0.65
CA VAL A 42 5.91 11.26 -1.38
C VAL A 42 6.15 12.49 -2.27
N ARG A 43 6.79 13.53 -1.72
CA ARG A 43 7.09 14.76 -2.46
C ARG A 43 8.09 14.52 -3.60
N GLU A 44 9.15 13.75 -3.36
CA GLU A 44 10.12 13.35 -4.39
C GLU A 44 9.46 12.58 -5.54
N GLY A 45 8.45 11.76 -5.24
CA GLY A 45 7.72 10.99 -6.25
C GLY A 45 6.86 11.85 -7.19
N GLY A 46 6.46 13.06 -6.76
CA GLY A 46 5.70 14.01 -7.59
C GLY A 46 4.27 13.60 -7.96
N CYS A 47 3.82 12.40 -7.59
CA CYS A 47 2.50 11.88 -7.95
C CYS A 47 1.37 12.27 -6.98
N PHE A 48 1.69 12.57 -5.72
CA PHE A 48 0.69 12.78 -4.66
C PHE A 48 1.00 14.01 -3.80
N ARG A 49 -0.07 14.60 -3.24
CA ARG A 49 0.04 15.65 -2.22
C ARG A 49 0.25 15.02 -0.86
N TRP A 50 1.31 15.45 -0.15
CA TRP A 50 1.62 14.93 1.19
C TRP A 50 0.43 14.95 2.14
N ARG A 51 -0.29 16.08 2.23
CA ARG A 51 -1.44 16.24 3.12
C ARG A 51 -2.55 15.21 2.91
N GLU A 52 -2.77 14.75 1.68
CA GLU A 52 -3.77 13.70 1.41
C GLU A 52 -3.26 12.31 1.77
N VAL A 53 -1.96 12.06 1.59
CA VAL A 53 -1.30 10.82 2.02
C VAL A 53 -1.34 10.70 3.54
N GLU A 54 -0.96 11.76 4.25
CA GLU A 54 -0.97 11.82 5.71
C GLU A 54 -2.36 11.50 6.27
N ARG A 55 -3.41 12.13 5.75
CA ARG A 55 -4.80 11.84 6.15
C ARG A 55 -5.21 10.37 5.93
N LEU A 56 -4.74 9.74 4.85
CA LEU A 56 -5.00 8.32 4.60
C LEU A 56 -4.28 7.43 5.62
N VAL A 57 -3.03 7.76 5.96
CA VAL A 57 -2.25 7.05 6.99
C VAL A 57 -2.92 7.18 8.36
N GLU A 58 -3.34 8.39 8.74
CA GLU A 58 -4.07 8.63 9.98
C GLU A 58 -5.40 7.86 10.03
N GLY A 59 -6.13 7.81 8.91
CA GLY A 59 -7.37 7.03 8.82
C GLY A 59 -7.12 5.53 8.99
N PHE A 60 -6.06 5.02 8.36
CA PHE A 60 -5.66 3.62 8.45
C PHE A 60 -5.28 3.23 9.88
N GLU A 61 -4.50 4.06 10.56
CA GLU A 61 -4.10 3.87 11.96
C GLU A 61 -5.24 4.07 12.96
N GLY A 62 -6.42 4.50 12.50
CA GLY A 62 -7.59 4.73 13.35
C GLY A 62 -7.54 6.05 14.13
N ARG A 63 -6.61 6.95 13.80
CA ARG A 63 -6.53 8.31 14.38
C ARG A 63 -7.68 9.19 13.91
N VAL A 64 -8.21 8.94 12.70
CA VAL A 64 -9.42 9.60 12.18
C VAL A 64 -10.42 8.58 11.61
N PRO A 65 -11.74 8.84 11.71
CA PRO A 65 -12.73 7.93 11.18
C PRO A 65 -12.77 7.99 9.63
N PRO A 66 -12.97 6.86 8.92
CA PRO A 66 -13.07 6.83 7.46
C PRO A 66 -14.14 7.79 6.89
N ALA A 67 -15.22 8.02 7.65
CA ALA A 67 -16.27 8.96 7.28
C ALA A 67 -15.76 10.40 7.11
N SER A 68 -14.75 10.83 7.88
CA SER A 68 -14.12 12.17 7.74
C SER A 68 -13.31 12.31 6.44
N LEU A 69 -12.98 11.19 5.81
CA LEU A 69 -12.31 11.10 4.51
C LEU A 69 -13.31 10.85 3.37
N GLY A 70 -14.61 10.78 3.65
CA GLY A 70 -15.66 10.51 2.68
C GLY A 70 -15.61 9.10 2.08
N VAL A 71 -15.06 8.12 2.82
CA VAL A 71 -14.89 6.73 2.34
C VAL A 71 -15.35 5.70 3.35
N SER A 72 -15.71 4.51 2.86
CA SER A 72 -15.91 3.34 3.71
C SER A 72 -14.57 2.80 4.26
N ARG A 73 -14.62 1.98 5.32
CA ARG A 73 -13.42 1.29 5.84
C ARG A 73 -12.74 0.43 4.77
N TYR A 74 -13.54 -0.24 3.93
CA TYR A 74 -13.04 -1.03 2.82
C TYR A 74 -12.27 -0.18 1.80
N GLN A 75 -12.85 0.95 1.39
CA GLN A 75 -12.20 1.88 0.45
C GLN A 75 -10.93 2.49 1.03
N LEU A 76 -10.93 2.86 2.31
CA LEU A 76 -9.73 3.34 3.00
C LEU A 76 -8.62 2.29 2.95
N ASN A 77 -8.92 1.04 3.32
CA ASN A 77 -7.95 -0.05 3.31
C ASN A 77 -7.38 -0.28 1.91
N LEU A 78 -8.22 -0.30 0.87
CA LEU A 78 -7.77 -0.44 -0.51
C LEU A 78 -6.86 0.71 -0.95
N ARG A 79 -7.25 1.96 -0.67
CA ARG A 79 -6.46 3.15 -1.05
C ARG A 79 -5.12 3.18 -0.34
N PHE A 80 -5.12 2.91 0.96
CA PHE A 80 -3.90 2.81 1.76
C PHE A 80 -2.97 1.74 1.23
N TRP A 81 -3.48 0.53 0.95
CA TRP A 81 -2.68 -0.56 0.39
C TRP A 81 -2.09 -0.20 -0.97
N ALA A 82 -2.92 0.33 -1.88
CA ALA A 82 -2.46 0.73 -3.21
C ALA A 82 -1.34 1.78 -3.12
N LEU A 83 -1.49 2.77 -2.23
CA LEU A 83 -0.49 3.79 -1.99
C LEU A 83 0.81 3.22 -1.42
N LEU A 84 0.70 2.33 -0.42
CA LEU A 84 1.86 1.69 0.22
C LEU A 84 2.65 0.85 -0.78
N VAL A 85 1.95 0.00 -1.56
CA VAL A 85 2.56 -0.82 -2.61
C VAL A 85 3.20 0.07 -3.68
N PHE A 86 2.49 1.10 -4.14
CA PHE A 86 3.02 2.05 -5.11
C PHE A 86 4.31 2.69 -4.61
N GLN A 87 4.30 3.27 -3.41
CA GLN A 87 5.46 3.98 -2.86
C GLN A 87 6.64 3.04 -2.62
N HIS A 88 6.37 1.81 -2.16
CA HIS A 88 7.41 0.80 -2.00
C HIS A 88 8.03 0.37 -3.35
N TRP A 89 7.19 0.22 -4.38
CA TRP A 89 7.64 -0.10 -5.73
C TRP A 89 8.47 1.04 -6.35
N THR A 90 8.03 2.29 -6.23
CA THR A 90 8.79 3.44 -6.75
C THR A 90 10.16 3.57 -6.08
N ALA A 91 10.22 3.37 -4.76
CA ALA A 91 11.48 3.34 -4.02
C ALA A 91 12.42 2.22 -4.49
N SER A 92 11.88 1.06 -4.84
CA SER A 92 12.67 -0.10 -5.27
C SER A 92 13.16 -0.02 -6.72
N TRP A 93 12.38 0.61 -7.61
CA TRP A 93 12.61 0.46 -9.07
C TRP A 93 12.71 1.78 -9.85
N LEU A 94 12.05 2.86 -9.42
CA LEU A 94 12.13 4.14 -10.14
C LEU A 94 13.37 4.95 -9.76
N LYS A 95 13.88 4.82 -8.53
CA LYS A 95 15.13 5.48 -8.11
C LYS A 95 16.39 4.92 -8.80
N VAL A 96 16.31 3.73 -9.39
CA VAL A 96 17.43 3.03 -10.06
C VAL A 96 17.77 3.63 -11.45
N ARG A 97 17.02 4.62 -11.95
CA ARG A 97 17.28 5.26 -13.26
C ARG A 97 18.17 6.51 -13.24
N SER A 98 18.81 6.84 -12.12
CA SER A 98 19.81 7.91 -12.09
C SER A 98 21.24 7.35 -12.18
N ALA A 99 21.57 6.71 -13.31
CA ALA A 99 22.97 6.53 -13.71
C ALA A 99 23.24 7.49 -14.90
N PRO A 100 24.19 8.42 -14.78
CA PRO A 100 24.37 9.51 -15.73
C PRO A 100 24.92 8.99 -17.06
N GLY A 101 24.20 9.28 -18.15
CA GLY A 101 24.77 9.27 -19.49
C GLY A 101 25.74 10.44 -19.63
N ALA A 102 26.99 10.24 -19.22
CA ALA A 102 28.10 11.04 -19.72
C ALA A 102 28.32 10.64 -21.18
N VAL A 103 27.97 11.53 -22.11
CA VAL A 103 28.42 11.43 -23.50
C VAL A 103 29.85 11.99 -23.52
N PRO A 104 30.89 11.22 -23.87
CA PRO A 104 32.21 11.78 -24.06
C PRO A 104 32.21 12.64 -25.34
N ALA A 105 32.66 13.89 -25.19
CA ALA A 105 33.10 14.74 -26.30
C ALA A 105 34.58 14.47 -26.59
#